data_AF-F0RFK2-F1
#
_entry.id   AF-F0RFK2-F1
#
_cell.length_a   1.000
_cell.length_b   1.000
_cell.length_c   1.000
_cell.angle_alpha   90.00
_cell.angle_beta   90.00
_cell.angle_gamma   90.00
#
_symmetry.space_group_name_H-M   'P 1'
#
loop_
_entity.id
_entity.type
_entity.pdbx_description
1 polymer ?
#
loop_
_entity_poly.entity_id
_entity_poly.type
_entity_poly.pdbx_seq_one_letter_code
_entity_poly.pdbx_strand_id
1 'polypeptide(L)'
;MAVDLTDDEEDNPIKDIFVQSTDCQNDAIYSFMADRSFTFKQGLTAADCEQKSDILGTWQFTGSVLNFSSACTIFSSQINLNEDETAFSIESLLNIRDINNQLVEAEVTYTYTKN
;
A
#
# COMPACT_ATOMS: atom_id res chain seq x y z
N MET A 1 -33.02 8.77 2.76
CA MET A 1 -32.65 7.45 3.33
C MET A 1 -31.13 7.34 3.20
N ALA A 2 -30.44 6.96 4.26
CA ALA A 2 -28.99 6.72 4.20
C ALA A 2 -28.76 5.33 3.60
N VAL A 3 -27.74 5.20 2.76
CA VAL A 3 -27.26 3.90 2.29
C VAL A 3 -26.51 3.27 3.46
N ASP A 4 -26.89 2.06 3.84
CA ASP A 4 -26.12 1.25 4.78
C ASP A 4 -24.93 0.65 4.01
N LEU A 5 -23.71 1.07 4.37
CA LEU A 5 -22.46 0.58 3.77
C LEU A 5 -21.78 -0.44 4.69
N THR A 6 -22.46 -0.93 5.73
CA THR A 6 -21.88 -1.83 6.73
C THR A 6 -22.08 -3.32 6.41
N ASP A 7 -22.90 -3.63 5.39
CA ASP A 7 -23.16 -4.99 4.90
C ASP A 7 -23.23 -4.93 3.36
N ASP A 8 -22.18 -5.44 2.71
CA ASP A 8 -22.06 -5.57 1.26
C ASP A 8 -22.32 -7.00 0.77
N GLU A 9 -22.95 -7.84 1.61
CA GLU A 9 -23.21 -9.27 1.38
C GLU A 9 -21.95 -10.15 1.29
N GLU A 10 -20.78 -9.63 1.66
CA GLU A 10 -19.51 -10.37 1.66
C GLU A 10 -18.97 -10.59 3.08
N ASP A 11 -18.52 -11.82 3.36
CA ASP A 11 -17.88 -12.14 4.63
C ASP A 11 -16.48 -11.49 4.70
N ASN A 12 -16.22 -10.76 5.78
CA ASN A 12 -14.88 -10.22 6.03
C ASN A 12 -13.85 -11.35 6.24
N PRO A 13 -12.69 -11.31 5.58
CA PRO A 13 -11.66 -12.32 5.76
C PRO A 13 -11.04 -12.25 7.15
N ILE A 14 -11.01 -13.39 7.82
CA ILE A 14 -10.51 -13.50 9.20
C ILE A 14 -8.99 -13.79 9.22
N LYS A 15 -8.41 -14.29 8.11
CA LYS A 15 -7.02 -14.77 8.04
C LYS A 15 -6.20 -14.19 6.89
N ASP A 16 -6.80 -14.10 5.71
CA ASP A 16 -6.14 -13.63 4.51
C ASP A 16 -6.86 -12.39 4.00
N ILE A 17 -6.37 -11.22 4.39
CA ILE A 17 -6.96 -9.94 3.99
C ILE A 17 -6.77 -9.64 2.50
N PHE A 18 -5.85 -10.35 1.81
CA PHE A 18 -5.63 -10.16 0.38
C PHE A 18 -6.73 -10.80 -0.47
N VAL A 19 -7.63 -11.62 0.10
CA VAL A 19 -8.80 -12.12 -0.65
C VAL A 19 -9.80 -11.01 -1.00
N GLN A 20 -9.75 -9.89 -0.26
CA GLN A 20 -10.55 -8.69 -0.54
C GLN A 20 -9.93 -7.80 -1.63
N SER A 21 -8.72 -8.13 -2.11
CA SER A 21 -8.08 -7.44 -3.21
C SER A 21 -7.86 -8.37 -4.41
N THR A 22 -8.13 -7.84 -5.59
CA THR A 22 -7.87 -8.54 -6.85
C THR A 22 -6.37 -8.63 -7.14
N ASP A 23 -5.97 -9.57 -8.00
CA ASP A 23 -4.59 -9.64 -8.52
C ASP A 23 -4.13 -8.29 -9.11
N CYS A 24 -5.03 -7.56 -9.77
CA CYS A 24 -4.76 -6.23 -10.29
C CYS A 24 -4.43 -5.20 -9.20
N GLN A 25 -5.10 -5.26 -8.05
CA GLN A 25 -4.84 -4.37 -6.92
C GLN A 25 -3.54 -4.74 -6.20
N ASN A 26 -3.20 -6.02 -6.15
CA ASN A 26 -1.97 -6.50 -5.52
C ASN A 26 -0.72 -6.35 -6.42
N ASP A 27 -0.92 -6.21 -7.74
CA ASP A 27 0.12 -5.98 -8.73
C ASP A 27 0.59 -4.52 -8.74
N ALA A 28 1.48 -4.18 -7.79
CA ALA A 28 1.98 -2.84 -7.58
C ALA A 28 3.51 -2.74 -7.81
N ILE A 29 3.94 -1.74 -8.58
CA ILE A 29 5.34 -1.50 -8.92
C ILE A 29 5.72 -0.05 -8.60
N TYR A 30 6.75 0.14 -7.77
CA TYR A 30 7.40 1.42 -7.55
C TYR A 30 8.70 1.51 -8.34
N SER A 31 8.88 2.58 -9.10
CA SER A 31 10.17 2.92 -9.74
C SER A 31 10.67 4.25 -9.21
N PHE A 32 11.81 4.22 -8.54
CA PHE A 32 12.48 5.40 -8.00
C PHE A 32 13.63 5.80 -8.90
N MET A 33 13.57 7.01 -9.45
CA MET A 33 14.56 7.52 -10.40
C MET A 33 15.58 8.41 -9.69
N ALA A 34 16.79 8.52 -10.26
CA ALA A 34 17.90 9.29 -9.70
C ALA A 34 17.63 10.81 -9.64
N ASP A 35 16.73 11.32 -10.49
CA ASP A 35 16.30 12.72 -10.50
C ASP A 35 15.21 13.04 -9.45
N ARG A 36 14.97 12.11 -8.52
CA ARG A 36 13.92 12.16 -7.50
C ARG A 36 12.50 12.06 -8.04
N SER A 37 12.30 11.75 -9.33
CA SER A 37 10.99 11.33 -9.80
C SER A 37 10.68 9.90 -9.35
N PHE A 38 9.40 9.59 -9.15
CA PHE A 38 8.95 8.21 -9.01
C PHE A 38 7.72 7.96 -9.88
N THR A 39 7.53 6.69 -10.21
CA THR A 39 6.28 6.18 -10.79
C THR A 39 5.75 5.05 -9.90
N PHE A 40 4.49 5.13 -9.50
CA PHE A 40 3.75 4.03 -8.91
C PHE A 40 2.75 3.51 -9.94
N LYS A 41 2.83 2.23 -10.26
CA LYS A 41 1.96 1.59 -11.24
C LYS A 41 1.24 0.42 -10.63
N GLN A 42 -0.04 0.27 -10.94
CA GLN A 42 -0.90 -0.81 -10.46
C GLN A 42 -1.61 -1.51 -11.62
N GLY A 43 -1.69 -2.85 -11.60
CA GLY A 43 -2.40 -3.67 -12.59
C GLY A 43 -1.71 -3.74 -13.96
N LEU A 44 -0.38 -3.69 -14.01
CA LEU A 44 0.39 -3.76 -15.25
C LEU A 44 0.70 -5.18 -15.73
N THR A 45 1.00 -6.06 -14.79
CA THR A 45 1.50 -7.42 -14.95
C THR A 45 0.39 -8.45 -14.83
N ALA A 46 -0.61 -8.21 -13.98
CA ALA A 46 -1.79 -9.06 -13.87
C ALA A 46 -2.67 -9.00 -15.13
N ALA A 47 -3.34 -10.11 -15.44
CA ALA A 47 -4.21 -10.22 -16.61
C ALA A 47 -5.57 -9.52 -16.35
N ASP A 48 -6.22 -9.07 -17.44
CA ASP A 48 -7.58 -8.53 -17.43
C ASP A 48 -7.83 -7.33 -16.49
N CYS A 49 -6.79 -6.56 -16.19
CA CYS A 49 -6.92 -5.32 -15.42
C CYS A 49 -7.45 -4.16 -16.27
N GLU A 50 -8.73 -3.81 -16.10
CA GLU A 50 -9.33 -2.64 -16.75
C GLU A 50 -8.83 -1.31 -16.16
N GLN A 51 -8.61 -1.28 -14.84
CA GLN A 51 -8.15 -0.10 -14.13
C GLN A 51 -6.66 -0.18 -13.85
N LYS A 52 -5.88 0.43 -14.74
CA LYS A 52 -4.44 0.63 -14.54
C LYS A 52 -4.21 2.00 -13.93
N SER A 53 -3.46 2.04 -12.84
CA SER A 53 -3.03 3.31 -12.23
C SER A 53 -1.59 3.60 -12.66
N ASP A 54 -1.32 4.85 -13.04
CA ASP A 54 0.03 5.38 -13.25
C ASP A 54 0.13 6.72 -12.53
N ILE A 55 0.72 6.69 -11.34
CA ILE A 55 0.89 7.86 -10.48
C ILE A 55 2.34 8.32 -10.64
N LEU A 56 2.49 9.54 -11.16
CA LEU A 56 3.77 10.22 -11.25
C LEU A 56 3.95 11.15 -10.05
N GLY A 57 5.16 11.27 -9.54
CA GLY A 57 5.46 12.21 -8.48
C GLY A 57 6.94 12.36 -8.22
N THR A 58 7.25 12.96 -7.07
CA THR A 58 8.62 13.07 -6.58
C THR A 58 8.76 12.38 -5.23
N TRP A 59 9.98 11.95 -4.92
CA TRP A 59 10.28 11.30 -3.66
C TRP A 59 11.43 11.99 -2.93
N GLN A 60 11.42 11.88 -1.60
CA GLN A 60 12.52 12.34 -0.76
C GLN A 60 12.66 11.43 0.46
N PHE A 61 13.86 10.92 0.67
CA PHE A 61 14.23 10.22 1.88
C PHE A 61 15.04 11.15 2.79
N THR A 62 14.59 11.35 4.03
CA THR A 62 15.29 12.17 5.04
C THR A 62 15.27 11.44 6.38
N GLY A 63 16.45 11.14 6.93
CA GLY A 63 16.56 10.36 8.16
C GLY A 63 16.06 8.93 7.94
N SER A 64 14.89 8.60 8.47
CA SER A 64 14.18 7.33 8.27
C SER A 64 12.80 7.51 7.62
N VAL A 65 12.49 8.70 7.09
CA VAL A 65 11.17 9.01 6.51
C VAL A 65 11.28 9.14 5.00
N LEU A 66 10.54 8.27 4.30
CA LEU A 66 10.32 8.34 2.87
C LEU A 66 9.06 9.17 2.60
N ASN A 67 9.22 10.23 1.82
CA ASN A 67 8.13 11.11 1.40
C ASN A 67 7.87 10.91 -0.08
N PHE A 68 6.60 10.86 -0.45
CA PHE A 68 6.10 10.86 -1.81
C PHE A 68 5.23 12.08 -2.00
N SER A 69 5.45 12.83 -3.07
CA SER A 69 4.63 13.97 -3.46
C SER A 69 4.03 13.70 -4.83
N SER A 70 2.70 13.62 -4.90
CA SER A 70 1.97 13.51 -6.16
C SER A 70 0.64 14.25 -6.05
N ALA A 71 0.19 14.85 -7.15
CA ALA A 71 -1.10 15.56 -7.22
C ALA A 71 -1.37 16.51 -6.03
N CYS A 72 -0.35 17.28 -5.62
CA CYS A 72 -0.39 18.20 -4.47
C CYS A 72 -0.64 17.55 -3.10
N THR A 73 -0.51 16.24 -2.99
CA THR A 73 -0.59 15.47 -1.74
C THR A 73 0.79 14.94 -1.38
N ILE A 74 1.13 15.00 -0.10
CA ILE A 74 2.35 14.40 0.45
C ILE A 74 1.95 13.19 1.28
N PHE A 75 2.52 12.03 0.94
CA PHE A 75 2.44 10.81 1.72
C PHE A 75 3.81 10.54 2.35
N SER A 76 3.85 10.33 3.66
CA SER A 76 5.09 10.11 4.40
C SER A 76 5.00 8.76 5.11
N SER A 77 6.06 7.96 4.99
CA SER A 77 6.19 6.67 5.67
C SER A 77 7.55 6.56 6.32
N GLN A 78 7.56 6.12 7.58
CA GLN A 78 8.79 5.67 8.20
C GLN A 78 9.18 4.34 7.56
N ILE A 79 10.43 4.20 7.17
CA ILE A 79 10.97 2.97 6.59
C ILE A 79 12.13 2.45 7.43
N ASN A 80 12.28 1.13 7.45
CA ASN A 80 13.45 0.45 7.99
C ASN A 80 14.26 -0.12 6.82
N LEU A 81 15.49 0.37 6.64
CA LEU A 81 16.42 -0.18 5.65
C LEU A 81 17.08 -1.45 6.21
N ASN A 82 17.31 -2.44 5.34
CA ASN A 82 18.15 -3.58 5.70
C ASN A 82 19.64 -3.19 5.74
N GLU A 83 20.48 -4.07 6.32
CA GLU A 83 21.91 -3.79 6.52
C GLU A 83 22.66 -3.43 5.22
N ASP A 84 22.26 -4.02 4.10
CA ASP A 84 22.89 -3.82 2.79
C ASP A 84 22.25 -2.69 1.96
N GLU A 85 21.23 -1.99 2.49
CA GLU A 85 20.47 -0.93 1.82
C GLU A 85 19.85 -1.34 0.46
N THR A 86 19.59 -2.63 0.27
CA THR A 86 18.98 -3.21 -0.95
C THR A 86 17.48 -3.43 -0.82
N ALA A 87 16.95 -3.34 0.39
CA ALA A 87 15.54 -3.52 0.71
C ALA A 87 15.11 -2.58 1.83
N PHE A 88 13.84 -2.21 1.84
CA PHE A 88 13.25 -1.49 2.96
C PHE A 88 11.89 -2.08 3.33
N SER A 89 11.50 -1.92 4.59
CA SER A 89 10.16 -2.27 5.07
C SER A 89 9.39 -1.06 5.58
N ILE A 90 8.07 -1.13 5.46
CA ILE A 90 7.11 -0.24 6.12
C ILE A 90 6.27 -1.11 7.03
N GLU A 91 6.25 -0.78 8.33
CA GLU A 91 5.35 -1.40 9.30
C GLU A 91 4.09 -0.55 9.44
N SER A 92 2.93 -1.19 9.35
CA SER A 92 1.63 -0.57 9.52
C SER A 92 0.85 -1.30 10.60
N LEU A 93 0.47 -0.56 11.64
CA LEU A 93 -0.44 -1.05 12.67
C LEU A 93 -1.86 -0.63 12.28
N LEU A 94 -2.68 -1.63 11.98
CA LEU A 94 -4.08 -1.48 11.64
C LEU A 94 -4.93 -1.81 12.85
N ASN A 95 -5.74 -0.84 13.26
CA ASN A 95 -6.74 -0.99 14.30
C ASN A 95 -8.08 -1.35 13.65
N ILE A 96 -8.42 -2.63 13.65
CA ILE A 96 -9.65 -3.16 13.05
C ILE A 96 -10.67 -3.38 14.17
N ARG A 97 -11.92 -2.96 13.96
CA ARG A 97 -13.01 -3.31 14.87
C ARG A 97 -13.75 -4.52 14.29
N ASP A 98 -13.93 -5.55 15.10
CA ASP A 98 -14.75 -6.69 14.71
C ASP A 98 -16.26 -6.38 14.82
N ILE A 99 -17.08 -7.33 14.40
CA ILE A 99 -18.56 -7.22 14.46
C ILE A 99 -19.11 -7.05 15.89
N ASN A 100 -18.31 -7.39 16.92
CA ASN A 100 -18.66 -7.23 18.33
C ASN A 100 -18.12 -5.90 18.91
N ASN A 101 -17.58 -5.03 18.06
CA ASN A 101 -16.92 -3.77 18.41
C ASN A 101 -15.64 -3.95 19.27
N GLN A 102 -15.05 -5.15 19.27
CA GLN A 102 -13.76 -5.42 19.86
C GLN A 102 -12.66 -4.88 18.95
N LEU A 103 -11.67 -4.20 19.55
CA LEU A 103 -10.49 -3.75 18.84
C LEU A 103 -9.54 -4.94 18.64
N VAL A 104 -9.17 -5.19 17.39
CA VAL A 104 -8.17 -6.16 16.96
C VAL A 104 -7.05 -5.39 16.29
N GLU A 105 -5.84 -5.56 16.80
CA GLU A 105 -4.64 -4.98 16.19
C GLU A 105 -4.06 -5.98 15.19
N ALA A 106 -3.86 -5.53 13.95
CA ALA A 106 -3.14 -6.26 12.92
C ALA A 106 -1.88 -5.48 12.55
N GLU A 107 -0.74 -6.14 12.65
CA GLU A 107 0.53 -5.59 12.19
C GLU A 107 0.83 -6.14 10.79
N VAL A 108 1.03 -5.24 9.84
CA VAL A 108 1.37 -5.58 8.45
C VAL A 108 2.72 -4.98 8.11
N THR A 109 3.67 -5.85 7.73
CA THR A 109 4.99 -5.43 7.25
C THR A 109 5.05 -5.55 5.73
N TYR A 110 5.11 -4.42 5.05
CA TYR A 110 5.36 -4.37 3.60
C TYR A 110 6.85 -4.36 3.36
N THR A 111 7.37 -5.33 2.61
CA THR A 111 8.79 -5.41 2.26
C THR A 111 8.98 -5.13 0.79
N TYR A 112 9.87 -4.19 0.48
CA TYR A 112 10.20 -3.78 -0.88
C TYR A 112 11.67 -4.13 -1.15
N THR A 113 11.89 -5.00 -2.12
CA THR A 113 13.23 -5.39 -2.58
C THR A 113 13.51 -4.80 -3.95
N LYS A 114 14.76 -4.43 -4.20
CA LYS A 114 15.20 -4.07 -5.54
C LYS A 114 15.05 -5.28 -6.49
N ASN A 115 14.37 -5.06 -7.62
CA ASN A 115 14.33 -6.02 -8.74
C ASN A 115 15.67 -6.06 -9.49
#